data_AF-A0A2J4ZW55-F1
#
_entry.id   AF-A0A2J4ZW55-F1
#
_cell.length_a   1.000
_cell.length_b   1.000
_cell.length_c   1.000
_cell.angle_alpha   90.00
_cell.angle_beta   90.00
_cell.angle_gamma   90.00
#
_symmetry.space_group_name_H-M   'P 1'
#
loop_
_entity.id
_entity.type
_entity.pdbx_description
1 polymer ?
#
loop_
_entity_poly.entity_id
_entity_poly.type
_entity_poly.pdbx_seq_one_letter_code
_entity_poly.pdbx_strand_id
1 'polypeptide(L)'
;QQQVSAAALPVENLSGWHQGMTQLQQLTNRLNALDEQKGRYITVSELKSAVFAITQSFSRTVPAEEQLRQLSAQPRNQPGSAAQQNQTEQHLQQLIARYAALKQKTAE
;
A
#
# COMPACT_ATOMS: atom_id res chain seq x y z
N GLN A 1 -24.36 -15.29 5.69
CA GLN A 1 -22.91 -15.50 5.47
C GLN A 1 -22.35 -14.79 4.22
N GLN A 2 -23.16 -14.34 3.24
CA GLN A 2 -22.65 -13.67 2.02
C GLN A 2 -22.39 -12.15 2.15
N GLN A 3 -22.94 -11.46 3.15
CA GLN A 3 -22.79 -9.99 3.26
C GLN A 3 -21.41 -9.55 3.78
N VAL A 4 -20.70 -10.40 4.52
CA VAL A 4 -19.37 -10.07 5.08
C VAL A 4 -18.30 -10.04 3.99
N SER A 5 -18.46 -10.82 2.92
CA SER A 5 -17.53 -10.86 1.79
C SER A 5 -17.69 -9.68 0.82
N ALA A 6 -18.91 -9.14 0.69
CA ALA A 6 -19.19 -7.98 -0.18
C ALA A 6 -18.66 -6.65 0.40
N ALA A 7 -18.47 -6.59 1.72
CA ALA A 7 -17.91 -5.44 2.43
C ALA A 7 -16.42 -5.62 2.76
N ALA A 8 -15.75 -6.66 2.26
CA ALA A 8 -14.32 -6.87 2.51
C ALA A 8 -13.46 -6.19 1.44
N LEU A 9 -12.28 -5.70 1.83
CA LEU A 9 -11.32 -5.14 0.89
C LEU A 9 -10.98 -6.17 -0.21
N PRO A 10 -11.01 -5.82 -1.50
CA PRO A 10 -10.54 -6.70 -2.57
C PRO A 10 -9.11 -7.14 -2.30
N VAL A 11 -8.82 -8.42 -2.57
CA VAL A 11 -7.47 -8.99 -2.36
C VAL A 11 -6.41 -8.24 -3.17
N GLU A 12 -6.81 -7.72 -4.32
CA GLU A 12 -5.99 -6.89 -5.20
C GLU A 12 -5.48 -5.63 -4.48
N ASN A 13 -6.27 -5.03 -3.58
CA ASN A 13 -5.85 -3.86 -2.81
C ASN A 13 -4.83 -4.21 -1.70
N LEU A 14 -4.74 -5.48 -1.30
CA LEU A 14 -3.68 -5.92 -0.38
C LEU A 14 -2.32 -6.08 -1.08
N SER A 15 -2.31 -6.10 -2.43
CA SER A 15 -1.10 -6.41 -3.20
C SER A 15 -0.22 -5.20 -3.52
N GLY A 16 -0.77 -3.98 -3.56
CA GLY A 16 -0.04 -2.78 -3.98
C GLY A 16 1.16 -2.45 -3.09
N TRP A 17 0.98 -2.52 -1.77
CA TRP A 17 2.06 -2.33 -0.80
C TRP A 17 3.15 -3.40 -0.93
N HIS A 18 2.77 -4.68 -0.99
CA HIS A 18 3.71 -5.79 -1.14
C HIS A 18 4.49 -5.67 -2.46
N GLN A 19 3.81 -5.30 -3.55
CA GLN A 19 4.44 -5.07 -4.85
C GLN A 19 5.45 -3.92 -4.80
N GLY A 20 5.09 -2.79 -4.18
CA GLY A 20 6.01 -1.66 -4.00
C GLY A 20 7.24 -2.03 -3.16
N MET A 21 7.05 -2.79 -2.08
CA MET A 21 8.17 -3.28 -1.25
C MET A 21 9.07 -4.25 -2.01
N THR A 22 8.49 -5.15 -2.82
CA THR A 22 9.24 -6.07 -3.68
C THR A 22 10.09 -5.31 -4.69
N GLN A 23 9.52 -4.30 -5.34
CA GLN A 23 10.24 -3.45 -6.30
C GLN A 23 11.34 -2.62 -5.63
N LEU A 24 11.11 -2.14 -4.40
CA LEU A 24 12.13 -1.44 -3.61
C LEU A 24 13.30 -2.38 -3.29
N GLN A 25 13.02 -3.61 -2.85
CA GLN A 25 14.06 -4.60 -2.58
C GLN A 25 14.85 -4.96 -3.85
N GLN A 26 14.18 -5.09 -4.99
CA GLN A 26 14.86 -5.29 -6.28
C GLN A 26 15.78 -4.12 -6.63
N LEU A 27 15.34 -2.88 -6.38
CA LEU A 27 16.17 -1.70 -6.59
C LEU A 27 17.39 -1.71 -5.66
N THR A 28 17.21 -2.02 -4.37
CA THR A 28 18.31 -2.15 -3.41
C THR A 28 19.32 -3.22 -3.85
N ASN A 29 18.86 -4.39 -4.28
CA ASN A 29 19.73 -5.45 -4.77
C ASN A 29 20.50 -5.02 -6.02
N ARG A 30 19.84 -4.31 -6.94
CA ARG A 30 20.50 -3.74 -8.12
C ARG A 30 21.57 -2.73 -7.72
N LEU A 31 21.29 -1.85 -6.74
CA LEU A 31 22.26 -0.87 -6.25
C LEU A 31 23.47 -1.54 -5.59
N ASN A 32 23.25 -2.55 -4.73
CA ASN A 32 24.33 -3.28 -4.07
C ASN A 32 25.21 -4.05 -5.07
N ALA A 33 24.61 -4.67 -6.08
CA ALA A 33 25.35 -5.39 -7.12
C ALA A 33 26.28 -4.47 -7.94
N LEU A 34 25.97 -3.18 -8.05
CA LEU A 34 26.83 -2.19 -8.72
C LEU A 34 28.02 -1.79 -7.86
N ASP A 35 27.83 -1.76 -6.54
CA ASP A 35 28.90 -1.50 -5.58
C ASP A 35 29.91 -2.67 -5.56
N GLU A 36 29.41 -3.91 -5.65
CA GLU A 36 30.25 -5.12 -5.69
C GLU A 36 30.95 -5.33 -7.04
N GLN A 37 30.28 -5.00 -8.16
CA GLN A 37 30.84 -5.16 -9.52
C GLN A 37 31.40 -3.83 -10.04
N LYS A 38 32.66 -3.54 -9.66
CA LYS A 38 33.44 -2.41 -10.19
C LYS A 38 33.37 -2.37 -11.73
N GLY A 39 32.50 -1.52 -12.28
CA GLY A 39 32.34 -1.31 -13.72
C GLY A 39 30.91 -1.33 -14.26
N ARG A 40 29.90 -1.78 -13.50
CA ARG A 40 28.49 -1.58 -13.86
C ARG A 40 27.94 -0.35 -13.15
N TYR A 41 27.22 0.50 -13.89
CA TYR A 41 26.55 1.68 -13.36
C TYR A 41 25.05 1.58 -13.68
N ILE A 42 24.20 2.02 -12.75
CA ILE A 42 22.81 2.32 -13.08
C ILE A 42 22.78 3.69 -13.73
N THR A 43 22.07 3.82 -14.85
CA THR A 43 21.85 5.12 -15.44
C THR A 43 20.82 5.91 -14.62
N VAL A 44 20.92 7.24 -14.64
CA VAL A 44 19.93 8.12 -13.98
C VAL A 44 18.51 7.83 -14.50
N SER A 45 18.37 7.49 -15.78
CA SER A 45 17.10 7.12 -16.40
C SER A 45 16.51 5.84 -15.80
N GLU A 46 17.32 4.79 -15.62
CA GLU A 46 16.86 3.54 -15.00
C GLU A 46 16.46 3.73 -13.53
N LEU A 47 17.23 4.53 -12.78
CA LEU A 47 16.88 4.85 -11.40
C LEU A 47 15.54 5.58 -11.32
N LYS A 48 15.33 6.60 -12.17
CA LYS A 48 14.06 7.32 -12.25
C LYS A 48 12.89 6.40 -12.60
N SER A 49 13.07 5.51 -13.56
CA SER A 49 12.03 4.53 -13.93
C SER A 49 11.70 3.57 -12.77
N ALA A 50 12.71 3.08 -12.04
CA ALA A 50 12.50 2.22 -10.89
C ALA A 50 11.74 2.93 -9.76
N VAL A 51 12.15 4.16 -9.43
CA VAL A 51 11.46 5.00 -8.43
C VAL A 51 10.02 5.27 -8.85
N PHE A 52 9.78 5.64 -10.11
CA PHE A 52 8.42 5.86 -10.63
C PHE A 52 7.54 4.62 -10.50
N ALA A 53 8.06 3.44 -10.84
CA ALA A 53 7.33 2.18 -10.70
C ALA A 53 6.98 1.86 -9.24
N ILE A 54 7.92 2.09 -8.30
CA ILE A 54 7.71 1.91 -6.87
C ILE A 54 6.62 2.86 -6.36
N THR A 55 6.71 4.16 -6.71
CA THR A 55 5.69 5.16 -6.36
C THR A 55 4.32 4.78 -6.89
N GLN A 56 4.24 4.30 -8.14
CA GLN A 56 3.00 3.85 -8.75
C GLN A 56 2.41 2.62 -8.04
N SER A 57 3.25 1.69 -7.56
CA SER A 57 2.76 0.54 -6.79
C SER A 57 2.18 0.97 -5.43
N PHE A 58 2.83 1.93 -4.75
CA PHE A 58 2.33 2.46 -3.49
C PHE A 58 1.08 3.33 -3.63
N SER A 59 0.90 4.02 -4.76
CA SER A 59 -0.30 4.83 -5.00
C SER A 59 -1.56 4.00 -5.30
N ARG A 60 -1.41 2.72 -5.69
CA ARG A 60 -2.56 1.83 -5.97
C ARG A 60 -3.43 1.56 -4.75
N THR A 61 -2.84 1.48 -3.56
CA THR A 61 -3.60 1.32 -2.32
C THR A 61 -2.90 2.06 -1.20
N VAL A 62 -3.52 3.15 -0.75
CA VAL A 62 -3.08 3.88 0.43
C VAL A 62 -3.32 3.00 1.65
N PRO A 63 -2.28 2.63 2.41
CA PRO A 63 -2.45 1.81 3.60
C PRO A 63 -3.23 2.58 4.68
N ALA A 64 -3.91 1.85 5.56
CA ALA A 64 -4.73 2.43 6.62
C ALA A 64 -3.92 3.36 7.54
N GLU A 65 -2.66 3.02 7.80
CA GLU A 65 -1.74 3.83 8.59
C GLU A 65 -1.49 5.21 7.96
N GLU A 66 -1.34 5.27 6.63
CA GLU A 66 -1.16 6.53 5.91
C GLU A 66 -2.47 7.34 5.84
N GLN A 67 -3.62 6.67 5.73
CA GLN A 67 -4.92 7.35 5.85
C GLN A 67 -5.11 7.98 7.23
N LEU A 68 -4.73 7.27 8.30
CA LEU A 68 -4.78 7.79 9.67
C LEU A 68 -3.82 8.96 9.87
N ARG A 69 -2.61 8.89 9.31
CA ARG A 69 -1.66 10.01 9.33
C ARG A 69 -2.24 11.24 8.64
N GLN A 70 -2.87 11.08 7.47
CA GLN A 70 -3.52 12.19 6.76
C GLN A 70 -4.66 12.81 7.58
N LEU A 71 -5.53 11.98 8.16
CA LEU A 71 -6.58 12.46 9.07
C LEU A 71 -6.03 13.23 10.28
N SER A 72 -4.92 12.75 10.87
CA SER A 72 -4.31 13.41 12.03
C SER A 72 -3.67 14.75 11.67
N ALA A 73 -3.16 14.89 10.45
CA ALA A 73 -2.52 16.11 9.96
C ALA A 73 -3.51 17.17 9.48
N GLN A 74 -4.79 16.80 9.29
CA GLN A 74 -5.78 17.69 8.68
C GLN A 74 -6.57 18.48 9.73
N PRO A 75 -6.75 19.80 9.55
CA PRO A 75 -7.58 20.59 10.45
C PRO A 75 -9.03 20.14 10.36
N ARG A 76 -9.65 19.83 11.51
CA ARG A 76 -11.04 19.33 11.58
C ARG A 76 -12.07 20.23 10.87
N ASN A 77 -11.77 21.53 10.74
CA ASN A 77 -12.69 22.54 10.21
C ASN A 77 -12.59 22.77 8.70
N GLN A 78 -11.85 21.94 7.94
CA GLN A 78 -11.82 22.07 6.48
C GLN A 78 -13.00 21.37 5.80
N PRO A 79 -13.60 21.98 4.76
CA PRO A 79 -14.61 21.31 3.95
C PRO A 79 -13.99 20.05 3.31
N GLY A 80 -14.60 18.89 3.56
CA GLY A 80 -14.11 17.57 3.12
C GLY A 80 -13.53 16.69 4.24
N SER A 81 -13.26 17.23 5.44
CA SER A 81 -12.74 16.44 6.57
C SER A 81 -13.67 15.30 6.98
N ALA A 82 -14.99 15.55 7.01
CA ALA A 82 -16.00 14.53 7.32
C ALA A 82 -16.06 13.40 6.28
N ALA A 83 -15.91 13.73 5.00
CA ALA A 83 -15.89 12.72 3.94
C ALA A 83 -14.66 11.81 4.06
N GLN A 84 -13.50 12.39 4.36
CA GLN A 84 -12.25 11.66 4.54
C GLN A 84 -12.25 10.79 5.80
N GLN A 85 -12.89 11.26 6.88
CA GLN A 85 -13.12 10.46 8.09
C GLN A 85 -13.98 9.23 7.78
N ASN A 86 -15.14 9.44 7.12
CA ASN A 86 -16.03 8.34 6.73
C ASN A 86 -15.32 7.33 5.80
N GLN A 87 -14.52 7.81 4.85
CA GLN A 87 -13.77 6.93 3.95
C GLN A 87 -12.74 6.08 4.70
N THR A 88 -12.02 6.68 5.66
CA THR A 88 -11.03 5.97 6.46
C THR A 88 -11.70 4.95 7.38
N GLU A 89 -12.83 5.30 7.99
CA GLU A 89 -13.62 4.39 8.82
C GLU A 89 -14.11 3.18 8.01
N GLN A 90 -14.67 3.42 6.82
CA GLN A 90 -15.08 2.34 5.91
C GLN A 90 -13.91 1.43 5.53
N HIS A 91 -12.74 2.01 5.24
CA HIS A 91 -11.56 1.22 4.91
C HIS A 91 -11.10 0.34 6.08
N LEU A 92 -11.12 0.86 7.30
CA LEU A 92 -10.82 0.08 8.52
C LEU A 92 -11.83 -1.05 8.74
N GLN A 93 -13.13 -0.78 8.55
CA GLN A 93 -14.17 -1.81 8.64
C GLN A 93 -13.96 -2.92 7.58
N GLN A 94 -13.60 -2.55 6.35
CA GLN A 94 -13.25 -3.49 5.28
C GLN A 94 -12.06 -4.38 5.64
N LEU A 95 -11.05 -3.83 6.32
CA LEU A 95 -9.89 -4.59 6.82
C LEU A 95 -10.28 -5.55 7.96
N ILE A 96 -11.12 -5.11 8.90
CA ILE A 96 -11.63 -5.95 9.99
C ILE A 96 -12.45 -7.12 9.41
N ALA A 97 -13.34 -6.84 8.46
CA ALA A 97 -14.12 -7.87 7.77
C ALA A 97 -13.21 -8.88 7.05
N ARG A 98 -12.16 -8.41 6.38
CA ARG A 98 -11.16 -9.25 5.72
C ARG A 98 -10.40 -10.13 6.71
N TYR A 99 -9.98 -9.59 7.85
CA TYR A 99 -9.32 -10.35 8.91
C TYR A 99 -10.25 -11.43 9.47
N ALA A 100 -11.52 -11.11 9.75
CA ALA A 100 -12.51 -12.06 10.21
C ALA A 100 -12.71 -13.22 9.22
N ALA A 101 -12.77 -12.92 7.91
CA ALA A 101 -12.87 -13.94 6.87
C ALA A 101 -11.62 -14.84 6.78
N LEU A 102 -10.42 -14.28 6.93
CA LEU A 102 -9.18 -15.06 6.97
C LEU A 102 -9.12 -15.99 8.19
N LYS A 103 -9.56 -15.51 9.35
CA LYS A 103 -9.65 -16.31 10.57
C LYS A 103 -10.61 -17.50 10.42
N GLN A 104 -11.76 -17.29 9.77
CA GLN A 104 -12.73 -18.36 9.51
C GLN A 104 -12.16 -19.42 8.54
N LYS A 105 -11.50 -18.99 7.45
CA LYS A 105 -10.84 -19.89 6.50
C LYS A 105 -9.74 -20.76 7.15
N THR A 106 -9.12 -20.28 8.23
CA THR A 106 -8.05 -21.01 8.93
C THR A 106 -8.60 -22.03 9.95
N ALA A 107 -9.90 -21.92 10.28
CA ALA A 107 -10.58 -22.80 11.22
C ALA A 107 -11.33 -23.97 10.55
N GLU A 108 -11.39 -23.98 9.22
CA GLU A 108 -11.85 -25.09 8.37
C GLU A 108 -10.68 -25.98 7.94
#